data_AF-A0A369P6T1-F1
#
_entry.id   AF-A0A369P6T1-F1
#
_cell.length_a   1.000
_cell.length_b   1.000
_cell.length_c   1.000
_cell.angle_alpha   90.00
_cell.angle_beta   90.00
_cell.angle_gamma   90.00
#
_symmetry.space_group_name_H-M   'P 1'
#
loop_
_entity.id
_entity.type
_entity.pdbx_description
1 polymer ?
#
loop_
_entity_poly.entity_id
_entity_poly.type
_entity_poly.pdbx_seq_one_letter_code
_entity_poly.pdbx_strand_id
1 'polypeptide(L)'
;MANPAAAAPIPVGHQILGLCRDEARGLIYAGDYFVNGVHAIDAALQSLVSTMDLSSSGFSGRTDPPPCCTIEPGAGRRTVALALAPEGDVLYAANYGTYDVARIDLATGEELDAFDGVVGPRQILVSADGGQLILAGVGGEGEQQVSALYVLDRATGKRVLEVPVGLSVAGVALAADGRRAWAIARDDGELVAFDAADWTETGRLSLGVGIDTLVLSPDGETLFVGNSIGGQVHAVDAETLALRTTVEGLAAPKGLAVVV
;
A
#
# COMPACT_ATOMS: atom_id res chain seq x y z
N MET A 1 -7.59 -4.10 -26.99
CA MET A 1 -6.91 -3.24 -25.98
C MET A 1 -6.21 -2.10 -26.71
N ALA A 2 -6.30 -0.87 -26.20
CA ALA A 2 -5.51 0.24 -26.70
C ALA A 2 -4.01 -0.05 -26.45
N ASN A 3 -3.12 0.36 -27.37
CA ASN A 3 -1.69 0.26 -27.16
C ASN A 3 -1.28 1.27 -26.06
N PRO A 4 -0.82 0.84 -24.88
CA PRO A 4 -0.44 1.77 -23.81
C PRO A 4 0.71 2.70 -24.23
N ALA A 5 1.56 2.31 -25.20
CA ALA A 5 2.60 3.16 -25.75
C ALA A 5 2.08 4.29 -26.66
N ALA A 6 0.77 4.30 -26.99
CA ALA A 6 0.14 5.35 -27.78
C ALA A 6 -0.58 6.42 -26.92
N ALA A 7 -0.62 6.25 -25.58
CA ALA A 7 -1.23 7.21 -24.68
C ALA A 7 -0.33 8.45 -24.50
N ALA A 8 -0.93 9.64 -24.49
CA ALA A 8 -0.20 10.86 -24.16
C ALA A 8 0.15 10.87 -22.65
N PRO A 9 1.37 11.31 -22.28
CA PRO A 9 1.73 11.43 -20.88
C PRO A 9 0.94 12.56 -20.19
N ILE A 10 0.53 12.31 -18.96
CA ILE A 10 -0.07 13.33 -18.08
C ILE A 10 1.03 13.79 -17.12
N PRO A 11 1.48 15.06 -17.15
CA PRO A 11 2.45 15.55 -16.19
C PRO A 11 1.81 15.66 -14.79
N VAL A 12 2.36 14.93 -13.83
CA VAL A 12 1.87 14.88 -12.44
C VAL A 12 3.05 14.86 -11.48
N GLY A 13 3.11 15.83 -10.58
CA GLY A 13 4.09 15.87 -9.49
C GLY A 13 5.55 15.73 -9.93
N HIS A 14 6.37 15.15 -9.06
CA HIS A 14 7.79 14.92 -9.28
C HIS A 14 8.12 13.43 -9.34
N GLN A 15 7.74 12.66 -8.31
CA GLN A 15 7.93 11.21 -8.29
C GLN A 15 6.71 10.53 -7.67
N ILE A 16 5.87 9.96 -8.54
CA ILE A 16 4.65 9.26 -8.12
C ILE A 16 4.96 7.82 -7.74
N LEU A 17 4.55 7.40 -6.53
CA LEU A 17 4.77 6.04 -6.03
C LEU A 17 3.49 5.32 -5.61
N GLY A 18 2.53 6.03 -5.03
CA GLY A 18 1.25 5.46 -4.60
C GLY A 18 0.12 5.88 -5.53
N LEU A 19 -0.73 4.94 -5.94
CA LEU A 19 -1.95 5.21 -6.70
C LEU A 19 -3.16 4.67 -5.98
N CYS A 20 -4.27 5.41 -6.00
CA CYS A 20 -5.57 4.94 -5.55
C CYS A 20 -6.65 5.40 -6.53
N ARG A 21 -7.56 4.52 -6.91
CA ARG A 21 -8.63 4.82 -7.87
C ARG A 21 -9.93 5.10 -7.13
N ASP A 22 -10.59 6.19 -7.50
CA ASP A 22 -11.97 6.50 -7.13
C ASP A 22 -12.84 6.32 -8.37
N GLU A 23 -13.48 5.16 -8.48
CA GLU A 23 -14.33 4.84 -9.62
C GLU A 23 -15.61 5.68 -9.64
N ALA A 24 -16.13 6.07 -8.48
CA ALA A 24 -17.36 6.83 -8.37
C ALA A 24 -17.21 8.25 -8.92
N ARG A 25 -16.03 8.87 -8.70
CA ARG A 25 -15.70 10.20 -9.25
C ARG A 25 -14.92 10.16 -10.56
N GLY A 26 -14.46 8.99 -11.00
CA GLY A 26 -13.60 8.87 -12.18
C GLY A 26 -12.20 9.46 -11.96
N LEU A 27 -11.72 9.48 -10.71
CA LEU A 27 -10.45 10.07 -10.33
C LEU A 27 -9.39 9.00 -10.03
N ILE A 28 -8.13 9.38 -10.21
CA ILE A 28 -6.96 8.66 -9.72
C ILE A 28 -6.19 9.60 -8.79
N TYR A 29 -6.00 9.18 -7.55
CA TYR A 29 -5.15 9.85 -6.59
C TYR A 29 -3.72 9.32 -6.70
N ALA A 30 -2.74 10.22 -6.66
CA ALA A 30 -1.34 9.94 -6.85
C ALA A 30 -0.49 10.59 -5.75
N GLY A 31 0.16 9.77 -4.92
CA GLY A 31 1.06 10.24 -3.87
C GLY A 31 2.42 10.65 -4.45
N ASP A 32 2.90 11.84 -4.09
CA ASP A 32 4.22 12.33 -4.52
C ASP A 32 5.26 12.11 -3.42
N TYR A 33 6.37 11.48 -3.78
CA TYR A 33 7.46 11.18 -2.87
C TYR A 33 8.29 12.42 -2.49
N PHE A 34 8.37 13.42 -3.35
CA PHE A 34 9.20 14.62 -3.10
C PHE A 34 8.41 15.85 -2.68
N VAL A 35 7.09 15.76 -2.68
CA VAL A 35 6.20 16.82 -2.23
C VAL A 35 5.37 16.29 -1.06
N ASN A 36 5.04 17.17 -0.12
CA ASN A 36 4.10 16.84 0.93
C ASN A 36 2.68 16.93 0.35
N GLY A 37 2.28 15.94 -0.45
CA GLY A 37 1.00 16.06 -1.12
C GLY A 37 0.53 14.84 -1.88
N VAL A 38 -0.72 14.95 -2.33
CA VAL A 38 -1.41 13.98 -3.18
C VAL A 38 -2.05 14.73 -4.34
N HIS A 39 -1.92 14.21 -5.54
CA HIS A 39 -2.50 14.76 -6.75
C HIS A 39 -3.77 14.02 -7.13
N ALA A 40 -4.79 14.72 -7.61
CA ALA A 40 -5.98 14.12 -8.20
C ALA A 40 -5.96 14.30 -9.72
N ILE A 41 -6.09 13.19 -10.44
CA ILE A 41 -6.09 13.12 -11.90
C ILE A 41 -7.48 12.68 -12.34
N ASP A 42 -8.08 13.40 -13.27
CA ASP A 42 -9.33 12.97 -13.89
C ASP A 42 -9.02 12.02 -15.05
N ALA A 43 -9.56 10.80 -14.97
CA ALA A 43 -9.26 9.75 -15.93
C ALA A 43 -9.90 10.00 -17.31
N ALA A 44 -11.04 10.70 -17.36
CA ALA A 44 -11.73 11.03 -18.59
C ALA A 44 -11.09 12.24 -19.29
N LEU A 45 -10.70 13.25 -18.51
CA LEU A 45 -9.99 14.43 -19.02
C LEU A 45 -8.51 14.15 -19.32
N GLN A 46 -7.96 13.07 -18.75
CA GLN A 46 -6.54 12.74 -18.82
C GLN A 46 -5.66 13.92 -18.35
N SER A 47 -6.04 14.54 -17.22
CA SER A 47 -5.38 15.74 -16.72
C SER A 47 -5.33 15.75 -15.19
N LEU A 48 -4.27 16.36 -14.66
CA LEU A 48 -4.24 16.81 -13.27
C LEU A 48 -5.37 17.83 -13.05
N VAL A 49 -6.19 17.62 -12.02
CA VAL A 49 -7.32 18.49 -11.68
C VAL A 49 -7.22 19.13 -10.30
N SER A 50 -6.44 18.55 -9.39
CA SER A 50 -6.20 19.12 -8.06
C SER A 50 -4.91 18.60 -7.43
N THR A 51 -4.39 19.35 -6.46
CA THR A 51 -3.32 18.94 -5.55
C THR A 51 -3.78 19.22 -4.13
N MET A 52 -3.65 18.22 -3.27
CA MET A 52 -3.96 18.25 -1.84
C MET A 52 -2.64 18.32 -1.09
N ASP A 53 -2.38 19.46 -0.47
CA ASP A 53 -1.15 19.70 0.29
C ASP A 53 -1.27 19.10 1.69
N LEU A 54 -0.21 18.44 2.13
CA LEU A 54 -0.06 17.85 3.45
C LEU A 54 0.90 18.70 4.28
N SER A 55 0.67 18.75 5.59
CA SER A 55 1.59 19.36 6.53
C SER A 55 2.97 18.68 6.48
N SER A 56 4.03 19.49 6.47
CA SER A 56 5.41 18.99 6.50
C SER A 56 5.83 18.43 7.87
N SER A 57 5.08 18.73 8.94
CA SER A 57 5.44 18.32 10.31
C SER A 57 5.13 16.86 10.61
N GLY A 58 4.14 16.29 9.92
CA GLY A 58 3.65 14.95 10.22
C GLY A 58 3.07 14.78 11.63
N PHE A 59 2.93 13.52 12.04
CA PHE A 59 2.58 13.11 13.39
C PHE A 59 3.83 12.97 14.27
N SER A 60 3.86 13.68 15.40
CA SER A 60 4.99 13.71 16.34
C SER A 60 4.82 12.80 17.58
N GLY A 61 3.64 12.20 17.77
CA GLY A 61 3.28 11.45 18.97
C GLY A 61 3.55 9.94 18.92
N ARG A 62 4.54 9.49 18.16
CA ARG A 62 4.81 8.05 17.95
C ARG A 62 5.15 7.35 19.25
N THR A 63 4.55 6.17 19.48
CA THR A 63 4.76 5.42 20.72
C THR A 63 6.01 4.54 20.70
N ASP A 64 6.50 4.19 19.50
CA ASP A 64 7.72 3.40 19.31
C ASP A 64 8.59 4.02 18.20
N PRO A 65 9.19 5.21 18.45
CA PRO A 65 9.98 5.89 17.44
C PRO A 65 11.29 5.13 17.21
N PRO A 66 11.60 4.77 15.96
CA PRO A 66 12.80 4.02 15.65
C PRO A 66 14.10 4.79 15.96
N PRO A 67 15.09 4.17 16.65
CA PRO A 67 16.39 4.80 16.93
C PRO A 67 17.14 5.36 15.72
N CYS A 68 17.01 4.75 14.54
CA CYS A 68 17.71 5.18 13.32
C CYS A 68 17.03 6.34 12.60
N CYS A 69 15.79 6.69 12.95
CA CYS A 69 15.02 7.72 12.25
C CYS A 69 14.47 8.75 13.22
N THR A 70 15.37 9.57 13.75
CA THR A 70 14.98 10.91 14.20
C THR A 70 14.35 11.60 12.99
N ILE A 71 13.03 11.81 13.02
CA ILE A 71 12.30 12.57 12.00
C ILE A 71 12.96 13.96 11.99
N GLU A 72 13.78 14.26 10.99
CA GLU A 72 14.26 15.62 10.79
C GLU A 72 13.04 16.49 10.44
N PRO A 73 12.63 17.44 11.30
CA PRO A 73 11.49 18.29 10.98
C PRO A 73 11.73 18.99 9.64
N GLY A 74 10.84 18.79 8.67
CA GLY A 74 10.94 19.40 7.33
C GLY A 74 11.57 18.52 6.24
N ALA A 75 11.99 17.28 6.52
CA ALA A 75 12.44 16.33 5.49
C ALA A 75 11.33 15.84 4.53
N GLY A 76 10.10 16.27 4.79
CA GLY A 76 8.88 15.98 4.03
C GLY A 76 8.26 14.63 4.38
N ARG A 77 6.99 14.46 4.02
CA ARG A 77 6.19 13.27 4.29
C ARG A 77 6.50 12.11 3.36
N ARG A 78 6.79 12.38 2.08
CA ARG A 78 7.10 11.38 1.06
C ARG A 78 5.98 10.33 0.93
N THR A 79 4.87 10.73 0.34
CA THR A 79 3.68 9.89 0.24
C THR A 79 3.93 8.71 -0.70
N VAL A 80 3.74 7.47 -0.21
CA VAL A 80 4.08 6.25 -0.98
C VAL A 80 2.92 5.29 -1.18
N ALA A 81 1.89 5.34 -0.35
CA ALA A 81 0.70 4.50 -0.51
C ALA A 81 -0.56 5.27 -0.12
N LEU A 82 -1.66 4.93 -0.78
CA LEU A 82 -2.94 5.61 -0.65
C LEU A 82 -4.07 4.58 -0.48
N ALA A 83 -5.05 4.88 0.36
CA ALA A 83 -6.28 4.10 0.47
C ALA A 83 -7.50 5.02 0.57
N LEU A 84 -8.54 4.73 -0.20
CA LEU A 84 -9.80 5.47 -0.19
C LEU A 84 -10.77 4.82 0.81
N ALA A 85 -11.41 5.64 1.63
CA ALA A 85 -12.50 5.17 2.49
C ALA A 85 -13.69 4.66 1.64
N PRO A 86 -14.40 3.59 2.04
CA PRO A 86 -15.51 3.03 1.25
C PRO A 86 -16.63 4.03 0.93
N GLU A 87 -16.88 4.97 1.84
CA GLU A 87 -17.82 6.07 1.68
C GLU A 87 -17.35 7.15 0.69
N GLY A 88 -16.06 7.13 0.33
CA GLY A 88 -15.44 8.01 -0.65
C GLY A 88 -15.19 9.44 -0.17
N ASP A 89 -15.31 9.78 1.11
CA ASP A 89 -15.10 11.15 1.61
C ASP A 89 -13.69 11.39 2.17
N VAL A 90 -12.97 10.34 2.57
CA VAL A 90 -11.63 10.44 3.15
C VAL A 90 -10.61 9.62 2.36
N LEU A 91 -9.46 10.23 2.08
CA LEU A 91 -8.27 9.56 1.55
C LEU A 91 -7.20 9.44 2.63
N TYR A 92 -6.66 8.24 2.79
CA TYR A 92 -5.54 7.96 3.69
C TYR A 92 -4.24 7.95 2.91
N ALA A 93 -3.24 8.68 3.40
CA ALA A 93 -1.91 8.76 2.80
C ALA A 93 -0.84 8.25 3.77
N ALA A 94 -0.21 7.13 3.45
CA ALA A 94 0.90 6.58 4.22
C ALA A 94 2.22 7.20 3.74
N ASN A 95 2.97 7.75 4.70
CA ASN A 95 4.08 8.65 4.44
C ASN A 95 5.40 8.01 4.88
N TYR A 96 6.36 7.90 3.96
CA TYR A 96 7.63 7.24 4.24
C TYR A 96 8.58 8.09 5.09
N GLY A 97 8.57 9.40 4.92
CA GLY A 97 9.49 10.32 5.62
C GLY A 97 9.15 10.52 7.10
N THR A 98 7.85 10.48 7.43
CA THR A 98 7.32 10.71 8.79
C THR A 98 6.73 9.45 9.42
N TYR A 99 6.58 8.36 8.64
CA TYR A 99 6.01 7.08 9.06
C TYR A 99 4.60 7.16 9.65
N ASP A 100 3.89 8.23 9.32
CA ASP A 100 2.53 8.50 9.75
C ASP A 100 1.53 8.17 8.63
N VAL A 101 0.25 8.22 9.00
CA VAL A 101 -0.86 8.22 8.05
C VAL A 101 -1.59 9.54 8.17
N ALA A 102 -1.73 10.26 7.07
CA ALA A 102 -2.56 11.46 6.98
C ALA A 102 -3.98 11.11 6.55
N ARG A 103 -4.98 11.75 7.14
CA ARG A 103 -6.38 11.75 6.66
C ARG A 103 -6.65 13.02 5.90
N ILE A 104 -7.19 12.89 4.70
CA ILE A 104 -7.49 14.01 3.80
C ILE A 104 -8.99 14.01 3.54
N ASP A 105 -9.65 15.14 3.77
CA ASP A 105 -11.04 15.36 3.36
C ASP A 105 -11.09 15.59 1.85
N LEU A 106 -11.80 14.74 1.12
CA LEU A 106 -11.89 14.82 -0.34
C LEU A 106 -12.87 15.88 -0.85
N ALA A 107 -13.74 16.41 0.02
CA ALA A 107 -14.61 17.52 -0.32
C ALA A 107 -13.86 18.85 -0.32
N THR A 108 -12.93 19.04 0.61
CA THR A 108 -12.15 20.29 0.74
C THR A 108 -10.74 20.19 0.15
N GLY A 109 -10.19 18.97 0.08
CA GLY A 109 -8.78 18.72 -0.26
C GLY A 109 -7.81 19.01 0.87
N GLU A 110 -8.30 19.25 2.09
CA GLU A 110 -7.49 19.61 3.26
C GLU A 110 -7.13 18.38 4.10
N GLU A 111 -5.95 18.41 4.70
CA GLU A 111 -5.59 17.44 5.74
C GLU A 111 -6.44 17.67 6.99
N LEU A 112 -7.13 16.62 7.45
CA LEU A 112 -7.91 16.61 8.67
C LEU A 112 -7.00 16.47 9.90
N ASP A 113 -6.18 15.41 9.90
CA ASP A 113 -5.18 15.12 10.91
C ASP A 113 -4.22 14.02 10.42
N ALA A 114 -3.32 13.61 11.32
CA ALA A 114 -2.48 12.45 11.12
C ALA A 114 -2.26 11.68 12.43
N PHE A 115 -1.95 10.40 12.29
CA PHE A 115 -1.72 9.47 13.39
C PHE A 115 -0.57 8.51 13.08
N ASP A 116 -0.13 7.77 14.09
CA ASP A 116 0.97 6.81 13.95
C ASP A 116 0.68 5.76 12.87
N GLY A 117 1.68 5.44 12.06
CA GLY A 117 1.59 4.44 11.00
C GLY A 117 2.53 3.27 11.24
N VAL A 118 3.27 2.90 10.19
CA VAL A 118 4.27 1.83 10.20
C VAL A 118 5.59 2.39 9.69
N VAL A 119 6.71 1.85 10.17
CA VAL A 119 8.04 2.23 9.65
C VAL A 119 8.22 1.67 8.24
N GLY A 120 8.70 2.50 7.32
CA GLY A 120 8.90 2.14 5.92
C GLY A 120 7.62 1.65 5.21
N PRO A 121 6.52 2.41 5.23
CA PRO A 121 5.25 1.98 4.66
C PRO A 121 5.42 1.65 3.18
N ARG A 122 4.77 0.57 2.75
CA ARG A 122 4.69 0.15 1.34
C ARG A 122 3.27 0.06 0.84
N GLN A 123 2.34 -0.32 1.72
CA GLN A 123 0.95 -0.46 1.35
C GLN A 123 0.05 -0.12 2.54
N ILE A 124 -1.10 0.45 2.22
CA ILE A 124 -2.22 0.67 3.15
C ILE A 124 -3.50 0.20 2.46
N LEU A 125 -4.36 -0.51 3.19
CA LEU A 125 -5.69 -0.93 2.75
C LEU A 125 -6.73 -0.52 3.79
N VAL A 126 -7.98 -0.37 3.35
CA VAL A 126 -9.15 -0.38 4.23
C VAL A 126 -9.71 -1.80 4.24
N SER A 127 -10.08 -2.31 5.42
CA SER A 127 -10.77 -3.60 5.55
C SER A 127 -12.11 -3.60 4.80
N ALA A 128 -12.58 -4.79 4.42
CA ALA A 128 -13.83 -4.94 3.66
C ALA A 128 -15.07 -4.37 4.39
N ASP A 129 -15.08 -4.41 5.72
CA ASP A 129 -16.13 -3.82 6.56
C ASP A 129 -15.96 -2.30 6.79
N GLY A 130 -14.87 -1.70 6.29
CA GLY A 130 -14.56 -0.29 6.46
C GLY A 130 -14.09 0.10 7.85
N GLY A 131 -13.93 -0.83 8.80
CA GLY A 131 -13.61 -0.52 10.19
C GLY A 131 -12.12 -0.32 10.49
N GLN A 132 -11.25 -0.87 9.66
CA GLN A 132 -9.81 -0.97 9.94
C GLN A 132 -8.96 -0.46 8.79
N LEU A 133 -7.77 0.03 9.15
CA LEU A 133 -6.67 0.25 8.22
C LEU A 133 -5.61 -0.84 8.43
N ILE A 134 -5.11 -1.42 7.35
CA ILE A 134 -4.07 -2.46 7.39
C ILE A 134 -2.84 -1.92 6.70
N LEU A 135 -1.74 -1.84 7.43
CA LEU A 135 -0.47 -1.30 6.94
C LEU A 135 0.60 -2.39 6.83
N ALA A 136 1.26 -2.40 5.68
CA ALA A 136 2.48 -3.15 5.43
C ALA A 136 3.66 -2.16 5.41
N GLY A 137 4.73 -2.50 6.12
CA GLY A 137 5.97 -1.75 6.13
C GLY A 137 7.18 -2.67 6.07
N VAL A 138 8.22 -2.22 5.37
CA VAL A 138 9.49 -2.96 5.25
C VAL A 138 10.53 -2.50 6.28
N GLY A 139 10.20 -1.49 7.07
CA GLY A 139 11.15 -0.86 7.98
C GLY A 139 12.07 0.18 7.31
N GLY A 140 13.06 0.64 8.07
CA GLY A 140 13.94 1.75 7.69
C GLY A 140 15.38 1.31 7.40
N GLU A 141 16.23 2.25 6.97
CA GLU A 141 17.67 1.98 6.88
C GLU A 141 18.24 1.67 8.28
N GLY A 142 19.14 0.69 8.38
CA GLY A 142 19.85 0.37 9.64
C GLY A 142 19.20 -0.70 10.52
N GLU A 143 18.85 -1.86 9.93
CA GLU A 143 18.46 -3.12 10.61
C GLU A 143 17.06 -3.17 11.25
N GLN A 144 16.25 -2.12 11.10
CA GLN A 144 14.87 -2.18 11.55
C GLN A 144 13.98 -2.83 10.52
N GLN A 145 13.54 -4.03 10.86
CA GLN A 145 12.62 -4.82 10.07
C GLN A 145 11.25 -4.76 10.75
N VAL A 146 10.23 -4.36 9.99
CA VAL A 146 8.85 -4.58 10.42
C VAL A 146 8.48 -5.99 10.02
N SER A 147 8.10 -6.80 11.01
CA SER A 147 7.82 -8.24 10.82
C SER A 147 6.34 -8.62 10.89
N ALA A 148 5.47 -7.61 10.99
CA ALA A 148 4.03 -7.77 11.16
C ALA A 148 3.25 -6.77 10.30
N LEU A 149 2.01 -7.13 9.93
CA LEU A 149 1.04 -6.13 9.50
C LEU A 149 0.55 -5.35 10.73
N TYR A 150 0.39 -4.05 10.59
CA TYR A 150 -0.24 -3.22 11.62
C TYR A 150 -1.69 -2.98 11.25
N VAL A 151 -2.59 -3.43 12.12
CA VAL A 151 -4.03 -3.21 11.98
C VAL A 151 -4.45 -2.11 12.93
N LEU A 152 -5.01 -1.04 12.38
CA LEU A 152 -5.43 0.16 13.08
C LEU A 152 -6.95 0.29 13.04
N ASP A 153 -7.55 0.75 14.13
CA ASP A 153 -8.93 1.21 14.13
C ASP A 153 -9.03 2.49 13.29
N ARG A 154 -9.87 2.49 12.25
CA ARG A 154 -9.93 3.58 11.27
C ARG A 154 -10.45 4.89 11.87
N ALA A 155 -11.35 4.80 12.84
CA ALA A 155 -11.95 5.98 13.46
C ALA A 155 -10.94 6.73 14.32
N THR A 156 -10.18 6.00 15.13
CA THR A 156 -9.25 6.56 16.13
C THR A 156 -7.80 6.66 15.66
N GLY A 157 -7.43 5.95 14.59
CA GLY A 157 -6.05 5.85 14.12
C GLY A 157 -5.13 5.06 15.05
N LYS A 158 -5.70 4.35 16.04
CA LYS A 158 -4.91 3.57 17.02
C LYS A 158 -4.64 2.18 16.49
N ARG A 159 -3.40 1.71 16.64
CA ARG A 159 -3.05 0.32 16.40
C ARG A 159 -3.75 -0.58 17.40
N VAL A 160 -4.54 -1.52 16.90
CA VAL A 160 -5.34 -2.47 17.69
C VAL A 160 -4.80 -3.89 17.63
N LEU A 161 -4.05 -4.23 16.57
CA LEU A 161 -3.46 -5.55 16.38
C LEU A 161 -2.16 -5.47 15.58
N GLU A 162 -1.22 -6.35 15.91
CA GLU A 162 -0.06 -6.68 15.08
C GLU A 162 -0.20 -8.14 14.64
N VAL A 163 -0.12 -8.39 13.34
CA VAL A 163 -0.25 -9.72 12.76
C VAL A 163 1.12 -10.19 12.31
N PRO A 164 1.74 -11.18 12.99
CA PRO A 164 3.03 -11.70 12.58
C PRO A 164 2.98 -12.26 11.15
N VAL A 165 3.96 -11.88 10.32
CA VAL A 165 4.08 -12.38 8.94
C VAL A 165 5.46 -13.00 8.73
N GLY A 166 6.51 -12.20 8.96
CA GLY A 166 7.89 -12.49 8.59
C GLY A 166 8.63 -11.21 8.25
N LEU A 167 9.91 -11.29 7.91
CA LEU A 167 10.78 -10.12 7.74
C LEU A 167 10.40 -9.24 6.54
N SER A 168 10.40 -7.92 6.75
CA SER A 168 10.06 -6.90 5.74
C SER A 168 8.67 -7.12 5.12
N VAL A 169 7.61 -6.70 5.82
CA VAL A 169 6.24 -6.88 5.31
C VAL A 169 5.95 -5.90 4.17
N ALA A 170 6.05 -6.36 2.92
CA ALA A 170 6.04 -5.47 1.75
C ALA A 170 4.67 -5.24 1.12
N GLY A 171 3.74 -6.18 1.27
CA GLY A 171 2.43 -6.09 0.65
C GLY A 171 1.36 -6.92 1.35
N VAL A 172 0.11 -6.56 1.11
CA VAL A 172 -1.09 -7.18 1.66
C VAL A 172 -2.22 -7.18 0.62
N ALA A 173 -3.03 -8.24 0.60
CA ALA A 173 -4.25 -8.31 -0.18
C ALA A 173 -5.38 -8.88 0.67
N LEU A 174 -6.61 -8.43 0.41
CA LEU A 174 -7.82 -8.89 1.05
C LEU A 174 -8.79 -9.43 0.00
N ALA A 175 -9.44 -10.55 0.31
CA ALA A 175 -10.58 -11.01 -0.48
C ALA A 175 -11.76 -10.05 -0.31
N ALA A 176 -12.54 -9.85 -1.38
CA ALA A 176 -13.71 -8.97 -1.37
C ALA A 176 -14.78 -9.40 -0.35
N ASP A 177 -14.83 -10.69 -0.01
CA ASP A 177 -15.73 -11.23 1.01
C ASP A 177 -15.22 -11.05 2.44
N GLY A 178 -14.01 -10.49 2.62
CA GLY A 178 -13.39 -10.24 3.91
C GLY A 178 -12.99 -11.48 4.69
N ARG A 179 -12.98 -12.69 4.08
CA ARG A 179 -12.69 -13.95 4.79
C ARG A 179 -11.23 -14.38 4.71
N ARG A 180 -10.50 -13.91 3.70
CA ARG A 180 -9.10 -14.28 3.46
C ARG A 180 -8.24 -13.04 3.30
N ALA A 181 -7.05 -13.12 3.85
CA ALA A 181 -6.00 -12.13 3.67
C ALA A 181 -4.69 -12.82 3.28
N TRP A 182 -3.83 -12.10 2.58
CA TRP A 182 -2.49 -12.55 2.25
C TRP A 182 -1.50 -11.44 2.47
N ALA A 183 -0.28 -11.78 2.89
CA ALA A 183 0.79 -10.82 3.09
C ALA A 183 2.12 -11.36 2.57
N ILE A 184 3.03 -10.44 2.24
CA ILE A 184 4.37 -10.75 1.77
C ILE A 184 5.36 -10.58 2.93
N ALA A 185 6.10 -11.64 3.28
CA ALA A 185 7.36 -11.55 4.00
C ALA A 185 8.50 -11.48 2.97
N ARG A 186 8.91 -10.26 2.61
CA ARG A 186 9.80 -10.01 1.46
C ARG A 186 11.17 -10.65 1.60
N ASP A 187 11.77 -10.50 2.78
CA ASP A 187 13.14 -10.92 3.02
C ASP A 187 13.21 -12.42 3.33
N ASP A 188 12.11 -13.02 3.78
CA ASP A 188 11.94 -14.48 3.88
C ASP A 188 11.60 -15.12 2.52
N GLY A 189 11.03 -14.33 1.59
CA GLY A 189 10.59 -14.80 0.28
C GLY A 189 9.31 -15.62 0.32
N GLU A 190 8.41 -15.31 1.26
CA GLU A 190 7.19 -16.08 1.50
C GLU A 190 5.91 -15.25 1.32
N LEU A 191 4.94 -15.84 0.63
CA LEU A 191 3.54 -15.41 0.66
C LEU A 191 2.84 -16.14 1.80
N VAL A 192 2.25 -15.40 2.73
CA VAL A 192 1.56 -15.92 3.92
C VAL A 192 0.07 -15.68 3.77
N ALA A 193 -0.75 -16.70 4.03
CA ALA A 193 -2.21 -16.62 4.00
C ALA A 193 -2.80 -16.64 5.41
N PHE A 194 -3.90 -15.92 5.59
CA PHE A 194 -4.60 -15.78 6.86
C PHE A 194 -6.11 -15.94 6.70
N ASP A 195 -6.77 -16.50 7.71
CA ASP A 195 -8.19 -16.21 7.96
C ASP A 195 -8.28 -14.75 8.41
N ALA A 196 -9.06 -13.94 7.70
CA ALA A 196 -9.10 -12.50 7.97
C ALA A 196 -9.99 -12.12 9.16
N ALA A 197 -10.81 -13.05 9.69
CA ALA A 197 -11.67 -12.77 10.85
C ALA A 197 -10.85 -12.68 12.15
N ASP A 198 -9.81 -13.49 12.27
CA ASP A 198 -8.97 -13.56 13.48
C ASP A 198 -7.46 -13.50 13.21
N TRP A 199 -7.06 -13.35 11.95
CA TRP A 199 -5.67 -13.32 11.49
C TRP A 199 -4.88 -14.60 11.80
N THR A 200 -5.57 -15.74 11.91
CA THR A 200 -4.91 -17.05 12.03
C THR A 200 -4.23 -17.39 10.70
N GLU A 201 -2.93 -17.71 10.75
CA GLU A 201 -2.19 -18.19 9.59
C GLU A 201 -2.77 -19.52 9.09
N THR A 202 -3.11 -19.59 7.80
CA THR A 202 -3.69 -20.77 7.16
C THR A 202 -2.72 -21.45 6.20
N GLY A 203 -1.62 -20.80 5.83
CA GLY A 203 -0.59 -21.41 5.00
C GLY A 203 0.51 -20.44 4.56
N ARG A 204 1.58 -21.00 4.01
CA ARG A 204 2.72 -20.27 3.43
C ARG A 204 3.12 -20.87 2.10
N LEU A 205 3.64 -20.03 1.22
CA LEU A 205 4.24 -20.43 -0.04
C LEU A 205 5.56 -19.69 -0.25
N SER A 206 6.65 -20.43 -0.36
CA SER A 206 7.96 -19.86 -0.69
C SER A 206 8.04 -19.56 -2.18
N LEU A 207 8.31 -18.30 -2.52
CA LEU A 207 8.44 -17.78 -3.90
C LEU A 207 9.83 -17.18 -4.17
N GLY A 208 10.71 -17.20 -3.16
CA GLY A 208 12.06 -16.67 -3.23
C GLY A 208 12.13 -15.22 -2.74
N VAL A 209 13.31 -14.86 -2.22
CA VAL A 209 13.58 -13.54 -1.62
C VAL A 209 13.33 -12.42 -2.64
N GLY A 210 12.75 -11.32 -2.18
CA GLY A 210 12.56 -10.11 -3.00
C GLY A 210 11.17 -9.94 -3.62
N ILE A 211 10.21 -10.78 -3.23
CA ILE A 211 8.79 -10.51 -3.50
C ILE A 211 8.37 -9.21 -2.81
N ASP A 212 7.73 -8.28 -3.52
CA ASP A 212 7.44 -6.94 -2.98
C ASP A 212 6.06 -6.37 -3.34
N THR A 213 5.34 -6.98 -4.28
CA THR A 213 4.04 -6.51 -4.76
C THR A 213 3.03 -7.64 -4.75
N LEU A 214 1.83 -7.41 -4.21
CA LEU A 214 0.76 -8.39 -4.11
C LEU A 214 -0.55 -7.79 -4.63
N VAL A 215 -1.19 -8.44 -5.60
CA VAL A 215 -2.50 -8.03 -6.12
C VAL A 215 -3.39 -9.25 -6.29
N LEU A 216 -4.62 -9.18 -5.76
CA LEU A 216 -5.66 -10.19 -6.01
C LEU A 216 -6.42 -9.84 -7.30
N SER A 217 -6.70 -10.84 -8.14
CA SER A 217 -7.54 -10.67 -9.32
C SER A 217 -8.98 -10.27 -8.95
N PRO A 218 -9.70 -9.52 -9.80
CA PRO A 218 -11.08 -9.10 -9.50
C PRO A 218 -12.07 -10.24 -9.22
N ASP A 219 -11.85 -11.41 -9.82
CA ASP A 219 -12.63 -12.63 -9.55
C ASP A 219 -12.28 -13.31 -8.21
N GLY A 220 -11.21 -12.88 -7.55
CA GLY A 220 -10.76 -13.42 -6.27
C GLY A 220 -10.05 -14.78 -6.35
N GLU A 221 -9.71 -15.26 -7.56
CA GLU A 221 -9.15 -16.60 -7.76
C GLU A 221 -7.62 -16.65 -7.82
N THR A 222 -6.97 -15.56 -8.23
CA THR A 222 -5.52 -15.54 -8.51
C THR A 222 -4.83 -14.38 -7.80
N LEU A 223 -3.78 -14.69 -7.03
CA LEU A 223 -2.84 -13.71 -6.51
C LEU A 223 -1.68 -13.55 -7.51
N PHE A 224 -1.40 -12.30 -7.88
CA PHE A 224 -0.19 -11.95 -8.62
C PHE A 224 0.85 -11.40 -7.66
N VAL A 225 2.00 -12.07 -7.59
CA VAL A 225 3.11 -11.74 -6.70
C VAL A 225 4.31 -11.31 -7.53
N GLY A 226 4.72 -10.05 -7.44
CA GLY A 226 5.91 -9.52 -8.10
C GLY A 226 7.17 -9.82 -7.29
N ASN A 227 8.18 -10.39 -7.93
CA ASN A 227 9.53 -10.54 -7.39
C ASN A 227 10.48 -9.60 -8.14
N SER A 228 10.81 -8.47 -7.51
CA SER A 228 11.62 -7.43 -8.13
C SER A 228 13.11 -7.76 -8.16
N ILE A 229 13.57 -8.68 -7.31
CA ILE A 229 14.97 -9.18 -7.33
C ILE A 229 15.13 -10.27 -8.39
N GLY A 230 14.19 -11.22 -8.43
CA GLY A 230 14.21 -12.35 -9.37
C GLY A 230 13.75 -11.99 -10.78
N GLY A 231 13.14 -10.82 -10.99
CA GLY A 231 12.62 -10.41 -12.29
C GLY A 231 11.41 -11.24 -12.72
N GLN A 232 10.54 -11.58 -11.77
CA GLN A 232 9.45 -12.55 -11.95
C GLN A 232 8.10 -11.98 -11.51
N VAL A 233 7.02 -12.51 -12.09
CA VAL A 233 5.67 -12.38 -11.53
C VAL A 233 5.08 -13.79 -11.41
N HIS A 234 4.70 -14.18 -10.21
CA HIS A 234 4.05 -15.45 -9.92
C HIS A 234 2.54 -15.28 -9.93
N ALA A 235 1.83 -16.19 -10.58
CA ALA A 235 0.38 -16.33 -10.44
C ALA A 235 0.12 -17.51 -9.51
N VAL A 236 -0.55 -17.25 -8.39
CA VAL A 236 -0.80 -18.21 -7.32
C VAL A 236 -2.30 -18.35 -7.14
N ASP A 237 -2.78 -19.58 -6.99
CA ASP A 237 -4.16 -19.88 -6.63
C ASP A 237 -4.49 -19.32 -5.24
N ALA A 238 -5.47 -18.42 -5.14
CA ALA A 238 -5.79 -17.73 -3.90
C ALA A 238 -6.39 -18.67 -2.84
N GLU A 239 -7.04 -19.76 -3.23
CA GLU A 239 -7.67 -20.69 -2.29
C GLU A 239 -6.67 -21.68 -1.71
N THR A 240 -5.79 -22.21 -2.55
CA THR A 240 -4.92 -23.35 -2.22
C THR A 240 -3.45 -22.98 -2.04
N LEU A 241 -3.07 -21.74 -2.35
CA LEU A 241 -1.68 -21.29 -2.49
C LEU A 241 -0.86 -22.09 -3.52
N ALA A 242 -1.51 -22.81 -4.44
CA ALA A 242 -0.79 -23.51 -5.49
C ALA A 242 -0.20 -22.50 -6.49
N LEU A 243 1.11 -22.56 -6.74
CA LEU A 243 1.74 -21.82 -7.82
C LEU A 243 1.18 -22.32 -9.17
N ARG A 244 0.48 -21.46 -9.92
CA ARG A 244 -0.10 -21.78 -11.22
C ARG A 244 0.90 -21.57 -12.35
N THR A 245 1.58 -20.43 -12.36
CA THR A 245 2.60 -20.10 -13.37
C THR A 245 3.54 -19.00 -12.87
N THR A 246 4.69 -18.87 -13.52
CA THR A 246 5.64 -17.77 -13.33
C THR A 246 5.94 -17.12 -14.67
N VAL A 247 5.86 -15.79 -14.73
CA VAL A 247 6.41 -14.98 -15.82
C VAL A 247 7.83 -14.58 -15.43
N GLU A 248 8.79 -14.79 -16.31
CA GLU A 248 10.21 -14.53 -16.07
C GLU A 248 10.77 -13.47 -17.01
N GLY A 249 12.02 -13.02 -16.75
CA GLY A 249 12.76 -12.12 -17.64
C GLY A 249 12.34 -10.66 -17.56
N LEU A 250 11.62 -10.27 -16.51
CA LEU A 250 11.27 -8.88 -16.22
C LEU A 250 12.45 -8.18 -15.54
N ALA A 251 12.64 -6.89 -15.79
CA ALA A 251 13.81 -6.18 -15.24
C ALA A 251 13.74 -6.01 -13.70
N ALA A 252 12.61 -5.55 -13.18
CA ALA A 252 12.32 -5.40 -11.74
C ALA A 252 10.83 -5.02 -11.56
N PRO A 253 9.90 -5.99 -11.59
CA PRO A 253 8.48 -5.68 -11.44
C PRO A 253 8.18 -5.18 -10.02
N LYS A 254 7.86 -3.88 -9.87
CA LYS A 254 7.59 -3.21 -8.58
C LYS A 254 6.16 -2.69 -8.41
N GLY A 255 5.37 -2.73 -9.47
CA GLY A 255 3.99 -2.28 -9.49
C GLY A 255 3.19 -3.17 -10.42
N LEU A 256 2.07 -3.67 -9.91
CA LEU A 256 1.17 -4.56 -10.63
C LEU A 256 -0.25 -4.00 -10.54
N ALA A 257 -0.99 -4.13 -11.62
CA ALA A 257 -2.42 -3.86 -11.68
C ALA A 257 -3.05 -4.92 -12.59
N VAL A 258 -4.23 -5.41 -12.18
CA VAL A 258 -5.03 -6.32 -13.00
C VAL A 258 -6.11 -5.49 -13.68
N VAL A 259 -6.12 -5.51 -15.01
CA VAL A 259 -7.10 -4.79 -15.83
C VAL A 259 -7.93 -5.83 -16.57
N VAL A 260 -9.25 -5.77 -16.39
CA VAL A 260 -10.24 -6.62 -17.06
C VAL A 260 -10.90 -5.90 -18.22
#